data_AF-A0A6N7VLL8-F1
#
_entry.id   AF-A0A6N7VLL8-F1
#
_cell.length_a   1.000
_cell.length_b   1.000
_cell.length_c   1.000
_cell.angle_alpha   90.00
_cell.angle_beta   90.00
_cell.angle_gamma   90.00
#
_symmetry.space_group_name_H-M   'P 1'
#
loop_
_entity.id
_entity.type
_entity.pdbx_description
1 polymer ?
#
loop_
_entity_poly.entity_id
_entity_poly.type
_entity_poly.pdbx_seq_one_letter_code
_entity_poly.pdbx_strand_id
1 'polypeptide(L)'
;MSDRLNALGQYIIEQTKRNFNFKQIKNDPIYYNILFTFGTDDYLVTDDKDEITATIQLMEFRAFHKDYPPKQLKRYTHRKFEKIHKKKEEYITVKGKRYIIIKL
;
A
#
# COMPACT_ATOMS: atom_id res chain seq x y z
N MET A 1 5.14 4.22 16.26
CA MET A 1 4.43 4.55 15.01
C MET A 1 5.23 3.92 13.88
N SER A 2 4.64 3.13 12.99
CA SER A 2 5.42 2.48 11.91
C SER A 2 6.06 3.55 11.01
N ASP A 3 7.35 3.41 10.70
CA ASP A 3 8.06 4.36 9.84
C ASP A 3 7.43 4.44 8.44
N ARG A 4 6.88 3.33 7.94
CA ARG A 4 6.15 3.27 6.66
C ARG A 4 4.84 4.04 6.70
N LEU A 5 4.11 3.99 7.82
CA LEU A 5 2.89 4.79 8.01
C LEU A 5 3.22 6.29 8.06
N ASN A 6 4.35 6.64 8.69
CA ASN A 6 4.83 8.02 8.69
C ASN A 6 5.23 8.47 7.28
N ALA A 7 5.92 7.62 6.52
CA ALA A 7 6.28 7.89 5.12
C ALA A 7 5.05 8.13 4.25
N LEU A 8 4.02 7.29 4.38
CA LEU A 8 2.75 7.47 3.67
C LEU A 8 2.06 8.79 4.05
N GLY A 9 2.02 9.11 5.34
CA GLY A 9 1.39 10.35 5.78
C GLY A 9 2.12 11.60 5.27
N GLN A 10 3.45 11.59 5.27
CA GLN A 10 4.24 12.68 4.67
C GLN A 10 3.99 12.80 3.17
N TYR A 11 3.96 11.68 2.46
CA TYR A 11 3.63 11.67 1.02
C TYR A 11 2.24 12.26 0.74
N ILE A 12 1.22 11.91 1.53
CA ILE A 12 -0.12 12.47 1.37
C ILE A 12 -0.13 13.98 1.65
N ILE A 13 0.61 14.45 2.66
CA ILE A 13 0.75 15.90 2.94
C ILE A 13 1.38 16.60 1.74
N GLU A 14 2.46 16.05 1.17
CA GLU A 14 3.15 16.64 0.01
C GLU A 14 2.22 16.74 -1.21
N GLN A 15 1.45 15.68 -1.49
CA GLN A 15 0.54 15.64 -2.64
C GLN A 15 -0.69 16.53 -2.47
N THR A 16 -1.26 16.60 -1.26
CA THR A 16 -2.54 17.30 -1.02
C THR A 16 -2.37 18.72 -0.48
N LYS A 17 -1.17 19.08 0.00
CA LYS A 17 -0.86 20.34 0.71
C LYS A 17 -1.82 20.64 1.87
N ARG A 18 -2.39 19.61 2.50
CA ARG A 18 -3.36 19.71 3.60
C ARG A 18 -2.84 19.04 4.86
N ASN A 19 -3.34 19.50 6.01
CA ASN A 19 -3.11 18.84 7.29
C ASN A 19 -3.64 17.41 7.25
N PHE A 20 -2.83 16.48 7.76
CA PHE A 20 -3.08 15.05 7.66
C PHE A 20 -3.28 14.42 9.03
N ASN A 21 -4.33 13.62 9.18
CA ASN A 21 -4.57 12.84 10.39
C ASN A 21 -4.18 11.39 10.17
N PHE A 22 -3.04 11.00 10.74
CA PHE A 22 -2.50 9.63 10.63
C PHE A 22 -3.44 8.53 11.14
N LYS A 23 -4.43 8.85 12.00
CA LYS A 23 -5.45 7.88 12.45
C LYS A 23 -6.39 7.43 11.33
N GLN A 24 -6.42 8.14 10.20
CA GLN A 24 -7.24 7.77 9.05
C GLN A 24 -6.59 6.69 8.18
N ILE A 25 -5.27 6.46 8.31
CA ILE A 25 -4.59 5.36 7.65
C ILE A 25 -4.95 4.07 8.36
N LYS A 26 -5.49 3.11 7.62
CA LYS A 26 -5.74 1.75 8.11
C LYS A 26 -4.69 0.81 7.55
N ASN A 27 -4.15 -0.05 8.40
CA ASN A 27 -3.29 -1.15 7.96
C ASN A 27 -4.15 -2.27 7.41
N ASP A 28 -3.66 -2.95 6.38
CA ASP A 28 -4.31 -4.14 5.87
C ASP A 28 -4.05 -5.36 6.79
N PRO A 29 -5.05 -6.19 7.09
CA PRO A 29 -4.87 -7.36 7.96
C PRO A 29 -4.10 -8.50 7.28
N ILE A 30 -4.08 -8.58 5.94
CA ILE A 30 -3.34 -9.63 5.21
C ILE A 30 -1.94 -9.15 4.87
N TYR A 31 -1.84 -7.91 4.39
CA TYR A 31 -0.58 -7.29 3.98
C TYR A 31 -0.11 -6.29 5.02
N TYR A 32 0.06 -6.80 6.25
CA TYR A 32 0.36 -5.98 7.41
C TYR A 32 1.64 -5.17 7.22
N ASN A 33 1.57 -3.88 7.52
CA ASN A 33 2.71 -2.95 7.49
C ASN A 33 3.34 -2.74 6.09
N ILE A 34 2.63 -3.12 5.03
CA ILE A 34 3.02 -2.88 3.64
C ILE A 34 1.85 -2.24 2.89
N LEU A 35 0.64 -2.80 3.01
CA LEU A 35 -0.56 -2.25 2.40
C LEU A 35 -1.32 -1.40 3.41
N PHE A 36 -1.57 -0.16 3.01
CA PHE A 36 -2.27 0.83 3.80
C PHE A 36 -3.45 1.39 3.02
N THR A 37 -4.52 1.75 3.72
CA THR A 37 -5.72 2.33 3.12
C THR A 37 -5.95 3.72 3.65
N PHE A 38 -6.16 4.66 2.75
CA PHE A 38 -6.52 6.02 3.07
C PHE A 38 -7.68 6.49 2.17
N GLY A 39 -8.82 6.79 2.78
CA GLY A 39 -10.04 7.10 2.05
C GLY A 39 -10.51 5.91 1.21
N THR A 40 -10.58 6.09 -0.11
CA THR A 40 -10.96 5.06 -1.09
C THR A 40 -9.77 4.39 -1.76
N ASP A 41 -8.57 4.84 -1.45
CA ASP A 41 -7.33 4.44 -2.13
C ASP A 41 -6.49 3.55 -1.22
N ASP A 42 -5.82 2.58 -1.84
CA ASP A 42 -4.91 1.67 -1.19
C ASP A 42 -3.48 2.00 -1.64
N TYR A 43 -2.50 1.85 -0.76
CA TYR A 43 -1.10 2.24 -0.97
C TYR A 43 -0.19 1.13 -0.49
N LEU A 44 0.68 0.63 -1.38
CA LEU A 44 1.82 -0.18 -0.99
C LEU A 44 2.95 0.75 -0.58
N VAL A 45 3.54 0.50 0.58
CA VAL A 45 4.62 1.32 1.13
C VAL A 45 5.68 0.43 1.72
N THR A 46 6.91 0.55 1.24
CA THR A 46 8.07 -0.13 1.80
C THR A 46 9.36 0.62 1.46
N ASP A 47 10.38 0.43 2.27
CA ASP A 47 11.75 0.84 2.04
C ASP A 47 12.58 -0.18 1.23
N ASP A 48 12.00 -1.35 0.93
CA ASP A 48 12.67 -2.46 0.24
C ASP A 48 11.98 -2.81 -1.09
N LYS A 49 12.78 -2.80 -2.17
CA LYS A 49 12.31 -3.11 -3.53
C LYS A 49 12.00 -4.59 -3.72
N ASP A 50 12.71 -5.48 -3.03
CA ASP A 50 12.47 -6.92 -3.15
C ASP A 50 11.17 -7.28 -2.41
N GLU A 51 10.91 -6.66 -1.25
CA GLU A 51 9.66 -6.83 -0.49
C GLU A 51 8.44 -6.33 -1.28
N ILE A 52 8.55 -5.17 -1.96
CA ILE A 52 7.44 -4.68 -2.78
C ILE A 52 7.17 -5.62 -3.95
N THR A 53 8.23 -6.11 -4.62
CA THR A 53 8.10 -7.00 -5.77
C THR A 53 7.49 -8.34 -5.36
N ALA A 54 7.96 -8.93 -4.26
CA ALA A 54 7.40 -10.16 -3.70
C ALA A 54 5.94 -10.00 -3.28
N THR A 55 5.59 -8.85 -2.68
CA THR A 55 4.20 -8.55 -2.30
C THR A 55 3.29 -8.44 -3.51
N ILE A 56 3.74 -7.76 -4.57
CA ILE A 56 2.98 -7.64 -5.83
C ILE A 56 2.77 -9.02 -6.46
N GLN A 57 3.83 -9.83 -6.58
CA GLN A 57 3.73 -11.19 -7.10
C GLN A 57 2.78 -12.06 -6.29
N LEU A 58 2.83 -11.96 -4.95
CA LEU A 58 1.95 -12.70 -4.07
C LEU A 58 0.50 -12.23 -4.16
N MET A 59 0.26 -10.93 -4.34
CA MET A 59 -1.08 -10.37 -4.61
C MET A 59 -1.65 -10.89 -5.94
N GLU A 60 -0.83 -10.91 -6.99
CA GLU A 60 -1.21 -11.43 -8.31
C GLU A 60 -1.50 -12.93 -8.27
N PHE A 61 -0.67 -13.69 -7.54
CA PHE A 61 -0.85 -15.13 -7.37
C PHE A 61 -2.13 -15.47 -6.58
N ARG A 62 -2.38 -14.75 -5.47
CA ARG A 62 -3.55 -14.97 -4.60
C ARG A 62 -4.88 -14.53 -5.22
N ALA A 63 -4.88 -13.94 -6.42
CA ALA A 63 -6.09 -13.46 -7.09
C ALA A 63 -7.17 -14.53 -7.31
N PHE A 64 -6.85 -15.82 -7.19
CA PHE A 64 -7.75 -16.93 -7.44
C PHE A 64 -8.48 -17.45 -6.20
N HIS A 65 -9.57 -16.78 -5.79
CA HIS A 65 -10.77 -17.25 -5.06
C HIS A 65 -10.69 -18.20 -3.83
N LYS A 66 -9.56 -18.85 -3.55
CA LYS A 66 -9.39 -19.94 -2.58
C LYS A 66 -8.54 -19.54 -1.37
N ASP A 67 -7.69 -18.51 -1.51
CA ASP A 67 -6.71 -18.15 -0.47
C ASP A 67 -7.15 -17.00 0.43
N TYR A 68 -8.17 -16.23 0.05
CA TYR A 68 -8.70 -15.13 0.86
C TYR A 68 -9.97 -15.54 1.64
N PRO A 69 -10.11 -15.11 2.91
CA PRO A 69 -11.37 -15.26 3.62
C PRO A 69 -12.55 -14.68 2.84
N PRO A 70 -13.75 -15.30 2.85
CA PRO A 70 -14.89 -14.87 2.04
C PRO A 70 -15.29 -13.39 2.20
N LYS A 71 -15.11 -12.82 3.41
CA LYS A 71 -15.38 -11.41 3.71
C LYS A 71 -14.40 -10.43 3.04
N GLN A 72 -13.22 -10.92 2.68
CA GLN A 72 -12.10 -10.16 2.15
C GLN A 72 -11.92 -10.34 0.63
N LEU A 73 -12.45 -11.44 0.09
CA LEU A 73 -12.40 -11.80 -1.32
C LEU A 73 -12.72 -10.64 -2.26
N LYS A 74 -13.89 -10.02 -2.10
CA LYS A 74 -14.38 -8.91 -2.96
C LYS A 74 -13.43 -7.72 -3.04
N ARG A 75 -12.62 -7.50 -1.99
CA ARG A 75 -11.67 -6.39 -1.93
C ARG A 75 -10.44 -6.67 -2.77
N TYR A 76 -9.84 -7.86 -2.61
CA TYR A 76 -8.57 -8.21 -3.26
C TYR A 76 -8.73 -8.84 -4.65
N THR A 77 -9.93 -9.33 -5.01
CA THR A 77 -10.26 -9.74 -6.39
C THR A 77 -10.75 -8.56 -7.25
N HIS A 78 -10.71 -7.32 -6.74
CA HIS A 78 -11.13 -6.14 -7.47
C HIS A 78 -10.11 -5.76 -8.55
N ARG A 79 -10.55 -5.18 -9.67
CA ARG A 79 -9.72 -4.66 -10.79
C ARG A 79 -8.53 -3.78 -10.35
N LYS A 80 -8.64 -3.15 -9.18
CA LYS A 80 -7.57 -2.32 -8.56
C LYS A 80 -6.28 -3.14 -8.34
N PHE A 81 -6.41 -4.41 -7.98
CA PHE A 81 -5.29 -5.32 -7.70
C PHE A 81 -4.87 -6.17 -8.92
N GLU A 82 -5.59 -6.09 -10.03
CA GLU A 82 -5.36 -6.92 -11.23
C GLU A 82 -4.20 -6.41 -12.10
N LYS A 83 -3.76 -5.16 -11.90
CA LYS A 83 -2.70 -4.51 -12.71
C LYS A 83 -1.69 -3.75 -11.84
N ILE A 84 -1.37 -4.30 -10.67
CA ILE A 84 -0.45 -3.64 -9.73
C ILE A 84 0.93 -3.43 -10.35
N HIS A 85 1.45 -4.41 -11.09
CA HIS A 85 2.74 -4.31 -11.80
C HIS A 85 2.80 -3.18 -12.84
N LYS A 86 1.67 -2.62 -13.30
CA LYS A 86 1.63 -1.50 -14.25
C LYS A 86 1.53 -0.15 -13.57
N LYS A 87 1.41 -0.12 -12.25
CA LYS A 87 1.25 1.12 -11.50
C LYS A 87 2.59 1.81 -11.29
N LYS A 88 2.55 3.13 -11.28
CA LYS A 88 3.73 3.97 -11.14
C LYS A 88 4.26 3.86 -9.70
N GLU A 89 5.56 3.62 -9.58
CA GLU A 89 6.29 3.76 -8.34
C GLU A 89 6.59 5.24 -8.10
N GLU A 90 6.22 5.72 -6.92
CA GLU A 90 6.61 7.02 -6.40
C GLU A 90 7.58 6.83 -5.24
N TYR A 91 8.40 7.85 -4.98
CA TYR A 91 9.42 7.77 -3.95
C TYR A 91 9.33 8.98 -3.04
N ILE A 92 9.50 8.75 -1.74
CA ILE A 92 9.62 9.80 -0.73
C ILE A 92 10.82 9.51 0.17
N THR A 93 11.52 10.55 0.61
CA THR A 93 12.61 10.40 1.58
C THR A 93 12.16 10.94 2.92
N VAL A 94 12.11 10.08 3.93
CA VAL A 94 11.71 10.45 5.30
C VAL A 94 12.82 10.05 6.26
N LYS A 95 13.32 11.02 7.03
CA LYS A 95 14.43 10.84 7.99
C LYS A 95 15.67 10.17 7.37
N GLY A 96 15.99 10.52 6.12
CA GLY A 96 17.14 9.97 5.39
C GLY A 96 16.95 8.56 4.83
N LYS A 97 15.77 7.94 4.98
CA LYS A 97 15.41 6.67 4.32
C LYS A 97 14.48 6.93 3.15
N ARG A 98 14.73 6.26 2.02
CA ARG A 98 13.88 6.31 0.83
C ARG A 98 12.81 5.21 0.93
N TYR A 99 11.56 5.60 0.77
CA TYR A 99 10.41 4.71 0.69
C TYR A 99 9.86 4.72 -0.73
N ILE A 100 9.41 3.56 -1.16
CA ILE A 100 8.68 3.28 -2.38
C ILE A 100 7.20 3.30 -2.04
N ILE A 101 6.41 4.04 -2.81
CA ILE A 101 4.97 4.16 -2.66
C ILE A 101 4.31 3.81 -3.99
N ILE A 102 3.37 2.86 -3.98
CA ILE A 102 2.55 2.52 -5.14
C ILE A 102 1.08 2.71 -4.77
N LYS A 103 0.39 3.59 -5.49
CA LYS A 103 -1.04 3.84 -5.30
C LYS A 103 -1.89 2.84 -6.10
N LEU A 104 -2.65 1.97 -5.42
CA LEU A 104 -3.52 0.92 -5.97
C LEU A 104 -4.94 1.38 -6.35
#